data_AF-A0A852HG82-F1
#
_entry.id   AF-A0A852HG82-F1
#
_cell.length_a   1.000
_cell.length_b   1.000
_cell.length_c   1.000
_cell.angle_alpha   90.00
_cell.angle_beta   90.00
_cell.angle_gamma   90.00
#
_symmetry.space_group_name_H-M   'P 1'
#
loop_
_entity.id
_entity.type
_entity.pdbx_description
1 polymer ?
#
loop_
_entity_poly.entity_id
_entity_poly.type
_entity_poly.pdbx_seq_one_letter_code
_entity_poly.pdbx_strand_id
1 'polypeptide(L)'
;MGGSESSQGGRRVSFGLDERERVRVLQGIRLTDDVVNRMKDCSPSTKDSQTSPRASNGTAPSSLAAEGKPRLIGTVGVMLPLHITEDAGIFQYEQEQALVQEELLWLAKREREAAKEARERISINEERRKTAQL
;
A
#
# COMPACT_ATOMS: atom_id res chain seq x y z
N MET A 1 -3.01 18.19 25.32
CA MET A 1 -3.08 19.63 25.60
C MET A 1 -1.92 20.28 24.85
N GLY A 2 -2.20 20.95 23.72
CA GLY A 2 -1.19 21.53 22.83
C GLY A 2 -0.77 22.91 23.31
N GLY A 3 0.54 23.11 23.50
CA GLY A 3 1.12 24.36 23.99
C GLY A 3 1.07 25.46 22.93
N SER A 4 0.25 26.47 23.15
CA SER A 4 0.29 27.76 22.47
C SER A 4 1.07 28.76 23.33
N GLU A 5 2.39 28.63 23.35
CA GLU A 5 3.31 29.64 23.87
C GLU A 5 4.02 30.35 22.72
N SER A 6 3.36 31.35 22.14
CA SER A 6 4.07 32.34 21.30
C SER A 6 3.34 33.67 21.40
N SER A 7 3.64 34.40 22.46
CA SER A 7 3.22 35.79 22.64
C SER A 7 4.31 36.58 23.33
N GLN A 8 5.53 36.54 22.78
CA GLN A 8 6.61 37.50 23.07
C GLN A 8 7.73 37.31 22.03
N GLY A 9 7.62 37.96 20.86
CA GLY A 9 8.61 37.86 19.78
C GLY A 9 8.24 36.91 18.62
N GLY A 10 6.95 36.77 18.32
CA GLY A 10 6.44 35.84 17.30
C GLY A 10 6.76 36.27 15.85
N ARG A 11 7.23 35.33 15.04
CA ARG A 11 7.38 35.51 13.58
C ARG A 11 5.99 35.76 12.98
N ARG A 12 5.87 36.81 12.15
CA ARG A 12 4.63 37.09 11.40
C ARG A 12 4.58 36.21 10.15
N VAL A 13 3.41 35.67 9.84
CA VAL A 13 3.12 34.93 8.61
C VAL A 13 1.88 35.51 7.94
N SER A 14 1.83 35.47 6.62
CA SER A 14 0.66 35.83 5.80
C SER A 14 0.11 34.60 5.09
N PHE A 15 -1.19 34.60 4.79
CA PHE A 15 -1.84 33.54 4.03
C PHE A 15 -1.86 33.90 2.54
N GLY A 16 -1.46 32.95 1.68
CA GLY A 16 -1.59 33.09 0.24
C GLY A 16 -3.02 32.83 -0.24
N LEU A 17 -3.41 33.49 -1.34
CA LEU A 17 -4.67 33.23 -2.03
C LEU A 17 -4.47 32.17 -3.12
N ASP A 18 -5.53 31.38 -3.34
CA ASP A 18 -5.63 30.45 -4.46
C ASP A 18 -6.11 31.15 -5.76
N GLU A 19 -6.24 30.40 -6.86
CA GLU A 19 -6.70 30.87 -8.18
C GLU A 19 -8.04 31.61 -8.20
N ARG A 20 -8.88 31.38 -7.19
CA ARG A 20 -10.22 31.96 -7.00
C ARG A 20 -10.19 33.08 -5.96
N GLU A 21 -9.00 33.58 -5.64
CA GLU A 21 -8.77 34.65 -4.66
C GLU A 21 -9.25 34.30 -3.24
N ARG A 22 -9.20 33.02 -2.86
CA ARG A 22 -9.60 32.55 -1.51
C ARG A 22 -8.43 31.94 -0.75
N VAL A 23 -8.51 31.98 0.58
CA VAL A 23 -7.58 31.25 1.46
C VAL A 23 -8.08 29.81 1.60
N ARG A 24 -7.23 28.82 1.30
CA ARG A 24 -7.51 27.40 1.60
C ARG A 24 -6.55 26.90 2.67
N VAL A 25 -7.07 26.08 3.57
CA VAL A 25 -6.26 25.38 4.58
C VAL A 25 -5.75 24.08 3.96
N LEU A 26 -4.43 23.88 3.96
CA LEU A 26 -3.78 22.64 3.53
C LEU A 26 -3.24 21.89 4.75
N GLN A 27 -3.50 20.60 4.83
CA GLN A 27 -2.92 19.75 5.85
C GLN A 27 -1.50 19.36 5.45
N GLY A 28 -0.53 19.65 6.32
CA GLY A 28 0.88 19.28 6.12
C GLY A 28 1.39 18.40 7.25
N ILE A 29 2.48 17.68 6.98
CA ILE A 29 3.22 16.91 7.97
C ILE A 29 4.42 17.74 8.42
N ARG A 30 4.59 17.90 9.73
CA ARG A 30 5.76 18.58 10.30
C ARG A 30 6.97 17.66 10.19
N LEU A 31 8.01 18.13 9.49
CA LEU A 31 9.29 17.44 9.45
C LEU A 31 10.02 17.58 10.79
N THR A 32 10.85 16.59 11.11
CA THR A 32 11.75 16.65 12.25
C THR A 32 12.90 17.63 11.98
N ASP A 33 13.44 18.22 13.04
CA ASP A 33 14.50 19.23 12.91
C ASP A 33 15.74 18.68 12.22
N ASP A 34 16.06 17.39 12.42
CA ASP A 34 17.15 16.68 11.73
C ASP A 34 16.97 16.66 10.20
N VAL A 35 15.77 16.32 9.71
CA VAL A 35 15.47 16.32 8.27
C VAL A 35 15.56 17.75 7.72
N VAL A 36 15.05 18.74 8.46
CA VAL A 36 15.12 20.15 8.07
C VAL A 36 16.58 20.64 7.98
N ASN A 37 17.43 20.27 8.92
CA ASN A 37 18.84 20.67 8.94
C ASN A 37 19.60 20.06 7.75
N ARG A 38 19.47 18.74 7.51
CA ARG A 38 20.09 18.10 6.34
C ARG A 38 19.67 18.73 5.02
N MET A 39 18.41 19.12 4.88
CA MET A 39 17.90 19.80 3.67
C MET A 39 18.46 21.21 3.51
N LYS A 40 18.68 21.94 4.61
CA LYS A 40 19.34 23.25 4.58
C LYS A 40 20.79 23.12 4.11
N ASP A 41 21.50 22.13 4.61
CA ASP A 41 22.91 21.86 4.26
C ASP A 41 23.09 21.38 2.81
N CYS A 42 22.02 20.87 2.19
CA CYS A 42 22.01 20.45 0.78
C CYS A 42 21.71 21.59 -0.21
N SER A 43 21.34 22.78 0.27
CA SER A 43 21.24 23.95 -0.61
C SER A 43 22.65 24.47 -0.94
N PRO A 44 23.05 24.58 -2.23
CA PRO A 44 24.35 25.16 -2.56
C PRO A 44 24.31 26.60 -2.05
N SER A 45 25.21 26.91 -1.13
CA SER A 45 25.36 28.24 -0.57
C SER A 45 25.52 29.25 -1.70
N THR A 46 24.46 29.98 -2.05
CA THR A 46 24.57 31.18 -2.88
C THR A 46 25.12 32.29 -1.99
N LYS A 47 26.39 32.16 -1.62
CA LYS A 47 27.17 33.26 -1.07
C LYS A 47 28.42 33.42 -1.92
N ASP A 48 28.31 34.47 -2.73
CA ASP A 48 29.36 35.24 -3.36
C ASP A 48 30.10 34.70 -4.59
N SER A 49 30.04 35.58 -5.60
CA SER A 49 31.13 35.95 -6.51
C SER A 49 31.35 35.14 -7.79
N GLN A 50 31.01 35.85 -8.88
CA GLN A 50 31.80 36.07 -10.10
C GLN A 50 31.33 35.40 -11.41
N THR A 51 30.76 36.29 -12.23
CA THR A 51 30.95 36.44 -13.69
C THR A 51 30.44 35.32 -14.61
N SER A 52 29.32 35.62 -15.28
CA SER A 52 28.99 35.07 -16.61
C SER A 52 30.08 35.44 -17.64
N PRO A 53 30.24 34.69 -18.74
CA PRO A 53 29.54 35.11 -19.95
C PRO A 53 28.97 33.98 -20.83
N ARG A 54 27.67 34.10 -21.11
CA ARG A 54 27.03 34.20 -22.45
C ARG A 54 27.57 33.37 -23.66
N ALA A 55 26.64 32.55 -24.18
CA ALA A 55 26.27 32.21 -25.58
C ALA A 55 27.13 31.26 -26.45
N SER A 56 26.48 30.29 -27.11
CA SER A 56 26.16 30.33 -28.56
C SER A 56 25.55 29.02 -29.11
N ASN A 57 24.36 29.14 -29.72
CA ASN A 57 23.75 28.49 -30.89
C ASN A 57 24.26 27.14 -31.46
N GLY A 58 23.32 26.29 -31.90
CA GLY A 58 23.45 25.60 -33.20
C GLY A 58 22.90 24.16 -33.32
N THR A 59 21.79 24.03 -34.07
CA THR A 59 21.51 22.94 -35.04
C THR A 59 21.13 21.53 -34.54
N ALA A 60 19.84 21.20 -34.71
CA ALA A 60 19.32 19.84 -34.98
C ALA A 60 19.11 19.68 -36.52
N PRO A 61 18.78 18.51 -37.13
CA PRO A 61 18.28 17.26 -36.53
C PRO A 61 18.70 15.90 -37.20
N SER A 62 18.28 14.81 -36.55
CA SER A 62 17.85 13.50 -37.09
C SER A 62 18.87 12.47 -37.61
N SER A 63 18.86 11.26 -37.02
CA SER A 63 18.40 10.03 -37.71
C SER A 63 18.45 8.74 -36.84
N LEU A 64 17.30 8.06 -36.87
CA LEU A 64 17.06 6.61 -37.03
C LEU A 64 17.66 5.56 -36.05
N ALA A 65 16.72 4.98 -35.30
CA ALA A 65 16.42 3.54 -35.18
C ALA A 65 17.45 2.59 -34.54
N ALA A 66 17.12 2.06 -33.36
CA ALA A 66 16.58 0.69 -33.20
C ALA A 66 16.46 0.33 -31.71
N GLU A 67 15.30 -0.25 -31.38
CA GLU A 67 14.99 -1.14 -30.26
C GLU A 67 15.81 -1.11 -28.96
N GLY A 68 15.11 -0.78 -27.89
CA GLY A 68 15.55 -1.06 -26.53
C GLY A 68 14.44 -0.77 -25.54
N LYS A 69 13.36 -1.56 -25.60
CA LYS A 69 12.21 -1.50 -24.70
C LYS A 69 12.65 -1.81 -23.25
N PRO A 70 12.53 -0.89 -22.28
CA PRO A 70 12.51 -1.27 -20.88
C PRO A 70 11.05 -1.52 -20.49
N ARG A 71 10.82 -2.72 -19.98
CA ARG A 71 9.57 -3.25 -19.46
C ARG A 71 8.96 -2.28 -18.44
N LEU A 72 7.77 -1.75 -18.74
CA LEU A 72 6.87 -1.20 -17.74
C LEU A 72 6.24 -2.36 -16.96
N ILE A 73 6.94 -2.92 -15.97
CA ILE A 73 6.31 -3.79 -14.94
C ILE A 73 7.07 -3.63 -13.63
N GLY A 74 6.32 -3.37 -12.56
CA GLY A 74 6.78 -3.31 -11.18
C GLY A 74 7.02 -1.87 -10.78
N THR A 75 6.07 -1.16 -10.19
CA THR A 75 5.42 -1.57 -8.94
C THR A 75 4.01 -1.01 -8.95
N VAL A 76 3.01 -1.89 -8.99
CA VAL A 76 1.66 -1.56 -8.52
C VAL A 76 1.82 -1.36 -7.02
N GLY A 77 2.33 -0.19 -6.63
CA GLY A 77 2.11 0.35 -5.32
C GLY A 77 0.63 0.61 -5.26
N VAL A 78 -0.10 -0.36 -4.71
CA VAL A 78 -1.49 -0.23 -4.32
C VAL A 78 -1.57 1.08 -3.54
N MET A 79 -2.01 2.10 -4.25
CA MET A 79 -2.37 3.39 -3.69
C MET A 79 -3.62 3.08 -2.90
N LEU A 80 -3.45 2.63 -1.65
CA LEU A 80 -4.54 2.42 -0.73
C LEU A 80 -5.33 3.73 -0.68
N PRO A 81 -6.55 3.79 -1.26
CA PRO A 81 -7.38 4.94 -1.02
C PRO A 81 -7.79 4.79 0.45
N LEU A 82 -7.22 5.66 1.29
CA LEU A 82 -7.71 5.97 2.61
C LEU A 82 -9.10 6.59 2.45
N HIS A 83 -10.07 5.76 2.13
CA HIS A 83 -11.49 6.00 2.25
C HIS A 83 -12.13 4.62 2.37
N ILE A 84 -12.12 4.09 3.59
CA ILE A 84 -12.95 2.94 3.94
C ILE A 84 -14.38 3.47 3.83
N THR A 85 -15.00 3.35 2.66
CA THR A 85 -16.45 3.25 2.60
C THR A 85 -16.76 2.05 3.48
N GLU A 86 -17.50 2.24 4.56
CA GLU A 86 -17.88 1.19 5.52
C GLU A 86 -18.41 -0.06 4.80
N ASP A 87 -19.05 0.16 3.65
CA ASP A 87 -19.53 -0.82 2.68
C ASP A 87 -18.43 -1.74 2.10
N ALA A 88 -17.24 -1.22 1.78
CA ALA A 88 -16.15 -2.00 1.21
C ALA A 88 -15.51 -2.98 2.22
N GLY A 89 -15.63 -2.70 3.52
CA GLY A 89 -15.22 -3.62 4.59
C GLY A 89 -16.25 -4.72 4.82
N ILE A 90 -17.54 -4.38 4.72
CA ILE A 90 -18.66 -5.33 4.90
C ILE A 90 -18.65 -6.39 3.79
N PHE A 91 -18.47 -5.99 2.53
CA PHE A 91 -18.42 -6.94 1.41
C PHE A 91 -17.25 -7.93 1.50
N GLN A 92 -16.07 -7.47 1.96
CA GLN A 92 -14.91 -8.36 2.16
C GLN A 92 -15.17 -9.37 3.28
N TYR A 93 -15.75 -8.91 4.40
CA TYR A 93 -16.10 -9.78 5.51
C TYR A 93 -17.12 -10.85 5.11
N GLU A 94 -18.15 -10.48 4.33
CA GLU A 94 -19.16 -11.43 3.84
C GLU A 94 -18.56 -12.47 2.88
N GLN A 95 -17.64 -12.05 2.01
CA GLN A 95 -16.89 -12.96 1.15
C GLN A 95 -16.03 -13.94 1.95
N GLU A 96 -15.31 -13.46 2.97
CA GLU A 96 -14.51 -14.31 3.86
C GLU A 96 -15.39 -15.31 4.62
N GLN A 97 -16.56 -14.88 5.11
CA GLN A 97 -17.52 -15.80 5.75
C GLN A 97 -17.96 -16.92 4.81
N ALA A 98 -18.24 -16.61 3.54
CA ALA A 98 -18.65 -17.61 2.56
C ALA A 98 -17.56 -18.68 2.34
N LEU A 99 -16.29 -18.26 2.25
CA LEU A 99 -15.17 -19.18 2.11
C LEU A 99 -15.01 -20.10 3.32
N VAL A 100 -15.12 -19.54 4.54
CA VAL A 100 -15.05 -20.33 5.78
C VAL A 100 -16.17 -21.38 5.84
N GLN A 101 -17.38 -21.03 5.42
CA GLN A 101 -18.50 -21.98 5.38
C GLN A 101 -18.27 -23.10 4.36
N GLU A 102 -17.72 -22.77 3.18
CA GLU A 102 -17.37 -23.78 2.18
C GLU A 102 -16.30 -24.75 2.68
N GLU A 103 -15.24 -24.24 3.32
CA GLU A 103 -14.19 -25.09 3.90
C GLU A 103 -14.73 -26.03 4.98
N LEU A 104 -15.58 -25.52 5.88
CA LEU A 104 -16.25 -26.32 6.91
C LEU A 104 -17.12 -27.42 6.29
N LEU A 105 -17.86 -27.11 5.22
CA LEU A 105 -18.69 -28.09 4.52
C LEU A 105 -17.84 -29.19 3.89
N TRP A 106 -16.73 -28.84 3.24
CA TRP A 106 -15.80 -29.81 2.67
C TRP A 106 -15.16 -30.70 3.73
N LEU A 107 -14.78 -30.13 4.87
CA LEU A 107 -14.25 -30.88 6.00
C LEU A 107 -15.29 -31.85 6.58
N ALA A 108 -16.51 -31.39 6.81
CA ALA A 108 -17.60 -32.23 7.33
C ALA A 108 -17.93 -33.38 6.38
N LYS A 109 -17.91 -33.13 5.06
CA LYS A 109 -18.12 -34.19 4.05
C LYS A 109 -17.00 -35.24 4.12
N ARG A 110 -15.74 -34.79 4.13
CA ARG A 110 -14.58 -35.69 4.25
C ARG A 110 -14.61 -36.49 5.54
N GLU A 111 -14.97 -35.86 6.66
CA GLU A 111 -15.11 -36.54 7.95
C GLU A 111 -16.21 -37.61 7.91
N ARG A 112 -17.37 -37.31 7.32
CA ARG A 112 -18.46 -38.29 7.16
C ARG A 112 -18.04 -39.48 6.31
N GLU A 113 -17.31 -39.24 5.22
CA GLU A 113 -16.77 -40.30 4.36
C GLU A 113 -15.75 -41.16 5.11
N ALA A 114 -14.81 -40.55 5.83
CA ALA A 114 -13.83 -41.27 6.64
C ALA A 114 -14.50 -42.09 7.77
N ALA A 115 -15.51 -41.54 8.43
CA ALA A 115 -16.27 -42.23 9.45
C ALA A 115 -17.06 -43.42 8.87
N LYS A 116 -17.63 -43.25 7.67
CA LYS A 116 -18.31 -44.35 6.96
C LYS A 116 -17.33 -45.46 6.60
N GLU A 117 -16.17 -45.11 6.05
CA GLU A 117 -15.13 -46.07 5.70
C GLU A 117 -14.61 -46.81 6.94
N ALA A 118 -14.41 -46.11 8.06
CA ALA A 118 -14.01 -46.73 9.32
C ALA A 118 -15.06 -47.77 9.80
N ARG A 119 -16.35 -47.45 9.73
CA ARG A 119 -17.43 -48.39 10.06
C ARG A 119 -17.43 -49.61 9.15
N GLU A 120 -17.22 -49.42 7.85
CA GLU A 120 -17.15 -50.50 6.87
C GLU A 120 -15.94 -51.42 7.11
N ARG A 121 -14.76 -50.83 7.37
CA ARG A 121 -13.55 -51.58 7.74
C ARG A 121 -13.75 -52.42 9.00
N ILE A 122 -14.42 -51.88 10.01
CA ILE A 122 -14.77 -52.62 11.23
C ILE A 122 -15.69 -53.80 10.90
N SER A 123 -16.76 -53.57 10.14
CA SER A 123 -17.70 -54.62 9.73
C SER A 123 -17.02 -55.74 8.94
N ILE A 124 -16.15 -55.41 7.99
CA ILE A 124 -15.38 -56.40 7.20
C ILE A 124 -14.47 -57.23 8.11
N ASN A 125 -13.79 -56.59 9.08
CA ASN A 125 -12.92 -57.29 10.01
C ASN A 125 -13.71 -58.23 10.93
N GLU A 126 -14.88 -57.81 11.41
CA GLU A 126 -15.78 -58.65 12.20
C GLU A 126 -16.24 -59.89 11.42
N GLU A 127 -16.68 -59.73 10.18
CA GLU A 127 -17.07 -60.87 9.32
C GLU A 127 -15.90 -61.83 9.08
N ARG A 128 -14.70 -61.31 8.77
CA ARG A 128 -13.49 -62.14 8.62
C ARG A 128 -13.16 -62.92 9.89
N ARG A 129 -13.32 -62.30 11.07
CA ARG A 129 -13.09 -62.97 12.36
C ARG A 129 -14.11 -64.07 12.62
N LYS A 130 -15.36 -63.89 12.24
CA LYS A 130 -16.41 -64.93 12.35
C LYS A 130 -16.11 -66.11 11.43
N THR A 131 -15.75 -65.86 10.17
CA THR A 131 -15.45 -66.94 9.20
C THR A 131 -14.18 -67.71 9.52
N ALA A 132 -13.22 -67.11 10.26
CA ALA A 132 -12.00 -67.80 10.66
C ALA A 132 -12.14 -68.68 11.92
N GLN A 133 -13.28 -68.59 12.62
CA GLN A 133 -13.59 -69.41 13.81
C GLN A 133 -14.50 -70.60 13.51
N LEU A 134 -14.93 -70.75 12.25
CA LEU A 134 -15.69 -71.87 11.70
C LEU A 134 -14.75 -72.84 10.97
#